data_AF-A0A847CUG7-F1
#
_entry.id   AF-A0A847CUG7-F1
#
_cell.length_a   1.000
_cell.length_b   1.000
_cell.length_c   1.000
_cell.angle_alpha   90.00
_cell.angle_beta   90.00
_cell.angle_gamma   90.00
#
_symmetry.space_group_name_H-M   'P 1'
#
loop_
_entity.id
_entity.type
_entity.pdbx_description
1 polymer ?
#
loop_
_entity_poly.entity_id
_entity_poly.type
_entity_poly.pdbx_seq_one_letter_code
_entity_poly.pdbx_strand_id
1 'polypeptide(L)'
;IRDRYKLPETYNNAYEAQDAMRFHTRKATMLICLSSVLFTIASGNMTPSYNTFNGVTRPVYIYSVDLQEFSVNKLTDRGTLEVKTLVTNVHDFLYQMMGELK
;
A
#
# COMPACT_ATOMS: atom_id res chain seq x y z
N ILE A 1 4.00 6.93 16.93
CA ILE A 1 3.64 7.76 18.12
C ILE A 1 2.58 7.14 19.03
N ARG A 2 1.74 6.22 18.52
CA ARG A 2 0.65 5.60 19.31
C ARG A 2 1.03 4.25 19.93
N ASP A 3 2.17 3.69 19.53
CA ASP A 3 2.61 2.37 19.97
C ASP A 3 2.86 2.38 21.47
N ARG A 4 2.16 1.51 22.19
CA ARG A 4 2.29 1.38 23.66
C ARG A 4 3.51 0.56 24.06
N TYR A 5 3.96 -0.33 23.19
CA TYR A 5 5.03 -1.27 23.46
C TYR A 5 6.06 -1.22 22.34
N LYS A 6 7.34 -1.31 22.70
CA LYS A 6 8.44 -1.43 21.75
C LYS A 6 8.70 -2.91 21.47
N LEU A 7 7.96 -3.48 20.52
CA LEU A 7 8.24 -4.84 20.05
C LEU A 7 9.61 -4.87 19.36
N PRO A 8 10.41 -5.95 19.52
CA PRO A 8 11.78 -6.01 19.02
C PRO A 8 11.92 -5.71 17.52
N GLU A 9 11.00 -6.18 16.71
CA GLU A 9 10.95 -6.01 15.26
C GLU A 9 10.41 -4.65 14.79
N THR A 10 9.93 -3.79 15.70
CA THR A 10 9.33 -2.50 15.33
C THR A 10 10.40 -1.43 15.14
N TYR A 11 10.42 -0.81 13.95
CA TYR A 11 11.20 0.39 13.70
C TYR A 11 10.64 1.57 14.52
N ASN A 12 11.39 2.01 15.52
CA ASN A 12 11.01 3.16 16.36
C ASN A 12 11.38 4.51 15.74
N ASN A 13 12.30 4.52 14.77
CA ASN A 13 12.68 5.69 13.98
C ASN A 13 11.89 5.71 12.68
N ALA A 14 11.14 6.80 12.44
CA ALA A 14 10.29 6.93 11.26
C ALA A 14 11.08 6.95 9.95
N TYR A 15 12.32 7.47 9.94
CA TYR A 15 13.17 7.50 8.75
C TYR A 15 13.70 6.10 8.40
N GLU A 16 14.14 5.34 9.41
CA GLU A 16 14.55 3.94 9.21
C GLU A 16 13.38 3.08 8.73
N ALA A 17 12.19 3.27 9.31
CA ALA A 17 10.97 2.62 8.86
C ALA A 17 10.66 2.96 7.39
N GLN A 18 10.78 4.24 7.01
CA GLN A 18 10.56 4.69 5.65
C GLN A 18 11.55 4.07 4.66
N ASP A 19 12.85 4.03 5.01
CA ASP A 19 13.86 3.41 4.16
C ASP A 19 13.63 1.90 3.99
N ALA A 20 13.26 1.21 5.08
CA ALA A 20 12.87 -0.19 5.04
C ALA A 20 11.65 -0.43 4.13
N MET A 21 10.58 0.38 4.29
CA MET A 21 9.40 0.32 3.41
C MET A 21 9.78 0.55 1.95
N ARG A 22 10.61 1.56 1.67
CA ARG A 22 11.05 1.90 0.31
C ARG A 22 11.84 0.78 -0.36
N PHE A 23 12.66 0.06 0.41
CA PHE A 23 13.39 -1.11 -0.10
C PHE A 23 12.44 -2.17 -0.67
N HIS A 24 11.28 -2.36 -0.04
CA HIS A 24 10.26 -3.30 -0.51
C HIS A 24 9.42 -2.75 -1.66
N THR A 25 8.88 -1.53 -1.53
CA THR A 25 7.96 -0.96 -2.53
C THR A 25 8.62 -0.73 -3.89
N ARG A 26 9.93 -0.42 -3.94
CA ARG A 26 10.67 -0.26 -5.20
C ARG A 26 10.77 -1.53 -6.05
N LYS A 27 10.56 -2.71 -5.44
CA LYS A 27 10.60 -4.02 -6.14
C LYS A 27 9.20 -4.57 -6.37
N ALA A 28 8.17 -3.86 -5.96
CA ALA A 28 6.80 -4.29 -6.12
C ALA A 28 6.32 -4.08 -7.56
N THR A 29 5.44 -4.96 -8.00
CA THR A 29 4.69 -4.88 -9.26
C THR A 29 3.24 -4.45 -9.02
N MET A 30 2.80 -4.61 -7.77
CA MET A 30 1.47 -4.31 -7.30
C MET A 30 1.57 -3.92 -5.83
N LEU A 31 0.76 -2.94 -5.41
CA LEU A 31 0.58 -2.55 -4.02
C LEU A 31 -0.91 -2.68 -3.66
N ILE A 32 -1.22 -3.46 -2.63
CA ILE A 32 -2.57 -3.58 -2.08
C ILE A 32 -2.57 -2.97 -0.68
N CYS A 33 -3.32 -1.89 -0.51
CA CYS A 33 -3.45 -1.14 0.72
C CYS A 33 -4.78 -1.49 1.41
N LEU A 34 -4.71 -1.91 2.68
CA LEU A 34 -5.86 -2.43 3.43
C LEU A 34 -6.09 -1.61 4.70
N SER A 35 -7.20 -0.88 4.76
CA SER A 35 -7.76 -0.18 5.96
C SER A 35 -6.74 0.55 6.85
N SER A 36 -5.76 1.24 6.25
CA SER A 36 -4.66 1.87 7.02
C SER A 36 -4.15 3.16 6.36
N VAL A 37 -4.95 4.23 6.41
CA VAL A 37 -4.69 5.53 5.75
C VAL A 37 -3.23 6.00 5.84
N LEU A 38 -2.62 5.99 7.03
CA LEU A 38 -1.23 6.43 7.23
C LEU A 38 -0.24 5.61 6.39
N PHE A 39 -0.33 4.29 6.48
CA PHE A 39 0.56 3.37 5.76
C PHE A 39 0.24 3.32 4.26
N THR A 40 -1.03 3.40 3.88
CA THR A 40 -1.47 3.55 2.49
C THR A 40 -0.79 4.74 1.83
N ILE A 41 -0.83 5.91 2.46
CA ILE A 41 -0.23 7.14 1.93
C ILE A 41 1.31 7.03 1.91
N ALA A 42 1.91 6.56 3.01
CA ALA A 42 3.36 6.43 3.10
C ALA A 42 3.90 5.47 2.02
N SER A 43 3.34 4.27 1.92
CA SER A 43 3.71 3.27 0.92
C SER A 43 3.47 3.77 -0.49
N GLY A 44 2.33 4.42 -0.76
CA GLY A 44 2.02 5.00 -2.06
C GLY A 44 3.06 6.02 -2.52
N ASN A 45 3.43 6.97 -1.67
CA ASN A 45 4.46 7.98 -1.99
C ASN A 45 5.84 7.37 -2.28
N MET A 46 6.14 6.21 -1.70
CA MET A 46 7.41 5.52 -1.90
C MET A 46 7.39 4.56 -3.09
N THR A 47 6.21 4.24 -3.63
CA THR A 47 6.02 3.28 -4.70
C THR A 47 6.20 3.96 -6.05
N PRO A 48 7.10 3.47 -6.91
CA PRO A 48 7.23 3.98 -8.28
C PRO A 48 5.95 3.75 -9.09
N SER A 49 5.58 4.68 -9.97
CA SER A 49 4.42 4.52 -10.86
C SER A 49 4.61 3.42 -11.93
N TYR A 50 5.86 3.07 -12.21
CA TYR A 50 6.25 1.98 -13.12
C TYR A 50 7.51 1.32 -12.61
N ASN A 51 7.75 0.10 -13.06
CA ASN A 51 8.93 -0.65 -12.67
C ASN A 51 9.43 -1.51 -13.84
N THR A 52 10.73 -1.76 -13.86
CA THR A 52 11.39 -2.51 -14.94
C THR A 52 11.87 -3.84 -14.40
N PHE A 53 11.33 -4.93 -14.95
CA PHE A 53 11.72 -6.29 -14.60
C PHE A 53 12.16 -7.01 -15.87
N ASN A 54 13.35 -7.62 -15.85
CA ASN A 54 13.90 -8.36 -16.99
C ASN A 54 13.89 -7.55 -18.30
N GLY A 55 14.18 -6.24 -18.23
CA GLY A 55 14.17 -5.33 -19.38
C GLY A 55 12.79 -4.84 -19.84
N VAL A 56 11.70 -5.30 -19.22
CA VAL A 56 10.33 -4.89 -19.56
C VAL A 56 9.82 -3.87 -18.53
N THR A 57 9.47 -2.68 -19.00
CA THR A 57 8.83 -1.64 -18.19
C THR A 57 7.32 -1.83 -18.18
N ARG A 58 6.74 -1.92 -16.98
CA ARG A 58 5.30 -2.03 -16.76
C ARG A 58 4.86 -1.06 -15.66
N PRO A 59 3.61 -0.59 -15.67
CA PRO A 59 3.10 0.20 -14.57
C PRO A 59 2.98 -0.64 -13.29
N VAL A 60 2.97 0.03 -12.14
CA VAL A 60 2.72 -0.60 -10.84
C VAL A 60 1.26 -0.38 -10.49
N TYR A 61 0.50 -1.47 -10.37
CA TYR A 61 -0.91 -1.40 -10.01
C TYR A 61 -1.09 -1.13 -8.53
N ILE A 62 -1.91 -0.15 -8.17
CA ILE A 62 -2.17 0.18 -6.77
C ILE A 62 -3.66 0.01 -6.48
N TYR A 63 -3.97 -0.74 -5.43
CA TYR A 63 -5.33 -0.97 -4.96
C TYR A 63 -5.47 -0.43 -3.54
N SER A 64 -6.46 0.41 -3.29
CA SER A 64 -6.77 0.92 -1.95
C SER A 64 -8.15 0.44 -1.53
N VAL A 65 -8.19 -0.39 -0.49
CA VAL A 65 -9.42 -0.96 0.06
C VAL A 65 -9.63 -0.39 1.46
N ASP A 66 -10.72 0.33 1.65
CA ASP A 66 -11.10 0.91 2.94
C ASP A 66 -12.62 1.04 3.02
N LEU A 67 -13.17 1.04 4.23
CA LEU A 67 -14.61 1.25 4.42
C LEU A 67 -14.98 2.73 4.23
N GLN A 68 -14.04 3.64 4.51
CA GLN A 68 -14.26 5.08 4.47
C GLN A 68 -13.83 5.66 3.12
N GLU A 69 -14.78 6.26 2.40
CA GLU A 69 -14.52 6.90 1.10
C GLU A 69 -13.46 8.02 1.19
N PHE A 70 -13.47 8.77 2.29
CA PHE A 70 -12.47 9.82 2.52
C PHE A 70 -11.03 9.28 2.53
N SER A 71 -10.83 8.06 3.05
CA SER A 71 -9.52 7.42 3.17
C SER A 71 -8.93 7.06 1.81
N VAL A 72 -9.77 6.52 0.91
CA VAL A 72 -9.31 6.06 -0.41
C VAL A 72 -8.98 7.22 -1.36
N ASN A 73 -9.70 8.35 -1.25
CA ASN A 73 -9.48 9.52 -2.12
C ASN A 73 -8.12 10.19 -1.89
N LYS A 74 -7.54 10.06 -0.69
CA LYS A 74 -6.22 10.66 -0.37
C LYS A 74 -5.06 10.10 -1.18
N LEU A 75 -5.20 8.91 -1.75
CA LEU A 75 -4.15 8.29 -2.55
C LEU A 75 -4.29 8.64 -4.04
N THR A 76 -5.53 8.72 -4.53
CA THR A 76 -5.86 9.16 -5.90
C THR A 76 -5.32 10.56 -6.18
N ASP A 77 -5.40 11.47 -5.20
CA ASP A 77 -4.94 12.86 -5.32
C ASP A 77 -3.41 13.04 -5.42
N ARG A 78 -2.62 11.96 -5.30
CA ARG A 78 -1.14 12.03 -5.26
C ARG A 78 -0.41 11.64 -6.55
N GLY A 79 -1.11 11.61 -7.68
CA GLY A 79 -0.48 11.52 -9.01
C GLY A 79 0.03 10.13 -9.41
N THR A 80 -0.27 9.08 -8.64
CA THR A 80 -0.05 7.70 -9.06
C THR A 80 -1.10 7.34 -10.12
N LEU A 81 -0.66 7.18 -11.37
CA LEU A 81 -1.52 7.08 -12.55
C LEU A 81 -2.51 5.90 -12.54
N GLU A 82 -2.34 4.93 -11.63
CA GLU A 82 -3.11 3.67 -11.59
C GLU A 82 -3.55 3.25 -10.17
N VAL A 83 -4.13 4.18 -9.39
CA VAL A 83 -4.81 3.80 -8.13
C VAL A 83 -6.25 3.39 -8.42
N LYS A 84 -6.60 2.14 -8.12
CA LYS A 84 -7.98 1.66 -8.06
C LYS A 84 -8.45 1.66 -6.61
N THR A 85 -9.58 2.31 -6.34
CA THR A 85 -10.16 2.41 -5.00
C THR A 85 -11.36 1.46 -4.87
N LEU A 86 -11.48 0.80 -3.73
CA LEU A 86 -12.61 -0.04 -3.38
C LEU A 86 -13.14 0.39 -2.01
N VAL A 87 -14.36 0.91 -1.97
CA VAL A 87 -15.04 1.29 -0.74
C VAL A 87 -15.82 0.08 -0.22
N THR A 88 -15.19 -0.72 0.64
CA THR A 88 -15.79 -1.94 1.17
C THR A 88 -15.12 -2.39 2.47
N ASN A 89 -15.73 -3.34 3.16
CA ASN A 89 -15.12 -4.01 4.30
C ASN A 89 -13.91 -4.84 3.84
N VAL A 90 -12.73 -4.55 4.40
CA VAL A 90 -11.48 -5.26 4.08
C VAL A 90 -11.53 -6.74 4.43
N HIS A 91 -12.23 -7.13 5.50
CA HIS A 91 -12.34 -8.54 5.87
C HIS A 91 -13.11 -9.34 4.81
N ASP A 92 -14.25 -8.82 4.37
CA ASP A 92 -15.07 -9.47 3.34
C ASP A 92 -14.36 -9.49 1.99
N PHE A 93 -13.68 -8.41 1.64
CA PHE A 93 -12.83 -8.33 0.45
C PHE A 93 -11.76 -9.43 0.46
N LEU A 94 -11.02 -9.59 1.56
CA LEU A 94 -9.99 -10.62 1.68
C LEU A 94 -10.58 -12.03 1.59
N TYR A 95 -11.73 -12.27 2.24
CA TYR A 95 -12.38 -13.57 2.21
C TYR A 95 -12.80 -13.96 0.79
N GLN A 96 -13.42 -13.03 0.05
CA GLN A 96 -13.81 -13.25 -1.35
C GLN A 96 -12.58 -13.45 -2.26
N MET A 97 -11.56 -12.59 -2.12
CA MET A 97 -10.32 -12.70 -2.90
C MET A 97 -9.64 -14.06 -2.69
N MET A 98 -9.58 -14.54 -1.45
CA MET A 98 -9.03 -15.85 -1.13
C MET A 98 -9.84 -17.02 -1.68
N GLY A 99 -11.14 -16.83 -1.91
CA GLY A 99 -12.00 -17.81 -2.57
C GLY A 99 -11.69 -17.94 -4.07
N GLU A 100 -11.49 -16.81 -4.75
CA GLU A 100 -11.19 -16.75 -6.19
C GLU A 100 -9.74 -17.18 -6.54
N LEU A 101 -8.82 -17.15 -5.58
CA LEU A 101 -7.43 -17.57 -5.77
C LEU A 101 -7.20 -19.09 -5.61
N LYS A 102 -8.21 -19.83 -5.18
CA LYS A 102 -8.16 -21.29 -5.00
C LYS A 102 -8.67 -22.01 -6.24
#